data_AF-A0A016UXT1-F1
#
_entry.id   AF-A0A016UXT1-F1
#
_cell.length_a   1.000
_cell.length_b   1.000
_cell.length_c   1.000
_cell.angle_alpha   90.00
_cell.angle_beta   90.00
_cell.angle_gamma   90.00
#
_symmetry.space_group_name_H-M   'P 1'
#
loop_
_entity.id
_entity.type
_entity.pdbx_description
1 polymer ?
#
loop_
_entity_poly.entity_id
_entity_poly.type
_entity_poly.pdbx_seq_one_letter_code
_entity_poly.pdbx_strand_id
1 'polypeptide(L)'
;MLESYASTLEDEVAERTKELIEEKKKSDILLYRMLPRQVADRLKLGQSVEPEAYECVTVFFSDVVSFTTIASKGTPLQVVNLLNNLYTIFDSIIDEHDVYKVETIGDAYLCVSGLPNRNGQEHVKEISSMSLAFMKSLLGFRIPHLPNEILNLRIGFHTGSVVAGVVGLSMPRYCLFGDTVNTASRMESNGKQVCNEVDCENFYVYPIK
;
A
#
# COMPACT_ATOMS: atom_id res chain seq x y z
N MET A 1 -55.31 1.57 -19.61
CA MET A 1 -55.20 1.25 -18.16
C MET A 1 -54.06 0.25 -17.91
N LEU A 2 -53.96 -0.85 -18.68
CA LEU A 2 -52.81 -1.77 -18.62
C LEU A 2 -51.50 -1.17 -19.17
N GLU A 3 -51.56 -0.42 -20.28
CA GLU A 3 -50.38 0.22 -20.88
C GLU A 3 -49.75 1.30 -19.99
N SER A 4 -50.56 2.09 -19.28
CA SER A 4 -50.02 3.10 -18.34
C SER A 4 -49.35 2.43 -17.15
N TYR A 5 -49.88 1.29 -16.67
CA TYR A 5 -49.28 0.53 -15.59
C TYR A 5 -47.96 -0.13 -16.01
N ALA A 6 -47.89 -0.67 -17.25
CA ALA A 6 -46.66 -1.21 -17.81
C ALA A 6 -45.57 -0.13 -17.97
N SER A 7 -45.93 1.06 -18.47
CA SER A 7 -45.00 2.20 -18.57
C SER A 7 -44.48 2.63 -17.20
N THR A 8 -45.35 2.73 -16.19
CA THR A 8 -44.92 3.10 -14.83
C THR A 8 -43.98 2.05 -14.22
N LEU A 9 -44.23 0.75 -14.46
CA LEU A 9 -43.33 -0.33 -14.02
C LEU A 9 -41.98 -0.28 -14.75
N GLU A 10 -41.97 0.01 -16.05
CA GLU A 10 -40.72 0.15 -16.82
C GLU A 10 -39.88 1.32 -16.28
N ASP A 11 -40.52 2.46 -15.99
CA ASP A 11 -39.87 3.63 -15.41
C ASP A 11 -39.32 3.31 -14.01
N GLU A 12 -40.10 2.63 -13.16
CA GLU A 12 -39.69 2.23 -11.80
C GLU A 12 -38.53 1.21 -11.84
N VAL A 13 -38.59 0.23 -12.74
CA VAL A 13 -37.49 -0.73 -12.95
C VAL A 13 -36.24 -0.01 -13.44
N ALA A 14 -36.36 0.95 -14.36
CA ALA A 14 -35.23 1.72 -14.87
C ALA A 14 -34.58 2.57 -13.75
N GLU A 15 -35.39 3.23 -12.92
CA GLU A 15 -34.91 4.01 -11.78
C GLU A 15 -34.20 3.14 -10.75
N ARG A 16 -34.81 2.02 -10.33
CA ARG A 16 -34.20 1.09 -9.37
C ARG A 16 -32.95 0.41 -9.92
N THR A 17 -32.91 0.13 -11.22
CA THR A 17 -31.71 -0.39 -11.89
C THR A 17 -30.58 0.62 -11.87
N LYS A 18 -30.88 1.91 -12.08
CA LYS A 18 -29.89 2.99 -12.00
C LYS A 18 -29.32 3.12 -10.58
N GLU A 19 -30.17 3.15 -9.56
CA GLU A 19 -29.75 3.19 -8.16
C GLU A 19 -28.85 1.99 -7.81
N LEU A 20 -29.23 0.79 -8.25
CA LEU A 20 -28.45 -0.43 -8.03
C LEU A 20 -27.06 -0.35 -8.68
N ILE A 21 -26.96 0.22 -9.88
CA ILE A 21 -25.68 0.42 -10.58
C ILE A 21 -24.79 1.41 -9.82
N GLU A 22 -25.36 2.52 -9.32
CA GLU A 22 -24.64 3.52 -8.56
C GLU A 22 -24.11 2.97 -7.24
N GLU A 23 -24.94 2.24 -6.49
CA GLU A 23 -24.53 1.59 -5.24
C GLU A 23 -23.50 0.48 -5.48
N LYS A 24 -23.68 -0.33 -6.53
CA LYS A 24 -22.68 -1.32 -6.93
C LYS A 24 -21.33 -0.67 -7.24
N LYS A 25 -21.33 0.47 -7.93
CA LYS A 25 -20.10 1.21 -8.26
C LYS A 25 -19.39 1.71 -7.00
N LYS A 26 -20.12 2.23 -6.01
CA LYS A 26 -19.54 2.66 -4.73
C LYS A 26 -18.93 1.48 -3.97
N SER A 27 -19.64 0.35 -3.91
CA SER A 27 -19.16 -0.89 -3.29
C SER A 27 -17.88 -1.39 -3.95
N ASP A 28 -17.84 -1.42 -5.29
CA ASP A 28 -16.68 -1.83 -6.07
C ASP A 28 -15.46 -0.96 -5.82
N ILE A 29 -15.63 0.37 -5.74
CA ILE A 29 -14.54 1.31 -5.44
C ILE A 29 -13.91 1.01 -4.07
N LEU A 30 -14.73 0.74 -3.05
CA LEU A 30 -14.23 0.40 -1.72
C LEU A 30 -13.49 -0.93 -1.72
N LEU A 31 -14.02 -1.94 -2.43
CA LEU A 31 -13.38 -3.24 -2.52
C LEU A 31 -12.01 -3.16 -3.21
N TYR A 32 -11.89 -2.40 -4.30
CA TYR A 32 -10.61 -2.22 -5.01
C TYR A 32 -9.58 -1.39 -4.23
N ARG A 33 -9.99 -0.67 -3.18
CA ARG A 33 -9.06 -0.03 -2.24
C ARG A 33 -8.50 -1.00 -1.21
N MET A 34 -9.19 -2.12 -0.96
CA MET A 34 -8.79 -3.11 0.02
C MET A 34 -8.04 -4.30 -0.61
N LEU A 35 -8.35 -4.63 -1.87
CA LEU A 35 -7.81 -5.78 -2.56
C LEU A 35 -7.41 -5.45 -4.00
N PRO A 36 -6.43 -6.17 -4.58
CA PRO A 36 -6.14 -6.10 -6.00
C PRO A 36 -7.39 -6.35 -6.85
N ARG A 37 -7.57 -5.62 -7.95
CA ARG A 37 -8.76 -5.77 -8.82
C ARG A 37 -9.03 -7.21 -9.23
N GLN A 38 -8.00 -7.92 -9.67
CA GLN A 38 -8.11 -9.33 -10.09
C GLN A 38 -8.62 -10.25 -8.97
N VAL A 39 -8.19 -9.97 -7.73
CA VAL A 39 -8.59 -10.72 -6.54
C VAL A 39 -10.03 -10.36 -6.15
N ALA A 40 -10.35 -9.06 -6.12
CA ALA A 40 -11.68 -8.55 -5.83
C ALA A 40 -12.73 -9.08 -6.82
N ASP A 41 -12.43 -9.13 -8.12
CA ASP A 41 -13.34 -9.61 -9.15
C ASP A 41 -13.64 -11.12 -9.00
N ARG A 42 -12.64 -11.94 -8.67
CA ARG A 42 -12.85 -13.37 -8.38
C ARG A 42 -13.73 -13.57 -7.14
N LEU A 43 -13.47 -12.81 -6.07
CA LEU A 43 -14.26 -12.90 -4.84
C LEU A 43 -15.72 -12.47 -5.08
N LYS A 44 -15.95 -11.44 -5.90
CA LYS A 44 -17.31 -11.02 -6.32
C LYS A 44 -18.07 -12.12 -7.08
N LEU A 45 -17.35 -12.97 -7.81
CA LEU A 45 -17.92 -14.13 -8.50
C LEU A 45 -18.10 -15.36 -7.58
N GLY A 46 -17.75 -15.25 -6.29
CA GLY A 46 -17.79 -16.37 -5.34
C GLY A 46 -16.72 -17.43 -5.61
N GLN A 47 -15.65 -17.08 -6.35
CA GLN A 47 -14.56 -17.98 -6.68
C GLN A 47 -13.46 -17.94 -5.61
N SER A 48 -12.79 -19.07 -5.37
CA SER A 48 -11.58 -19.09 -4.56
C SER A 48 -10.43 -18.38 -5.30
N VAL A 49 -9.58 -17.73 -4.53
CA VAL A 49 -8.34 -17.13 -5.04
C VAL A 49 -7.20 -18.04 -4.63
N GLU A 50 -6.78 -18.90 -5.57
CA GLU A 50 -5.63 -19.79 -5.36
C GLU A 50 -4.35 -18.96 -5.17
N PRO A 51 -3.44 -19.38 -4.27
CA PRO A 51 -2.13 -18.76 -4.13
C PRO A 51 -1.33 -18.83 -5.44
N GLU A 52 -0.58 -17.77 -5.74
CA GLU A 52 0.27 -17.67 -6.92
C GLU A 52 1.73 -17.43 -6.53
N ALA A 53 2.64 -18.12 -7.19
CA ALA A 53 4.08 -17.92 -7.03
C ALA A 53 4.60 -16.88 -8.02
N TYR A 54 5.34 -15.89 -7.53
CA TYR A 54 6.01 -14.87 -8.30
C TYR A 54 7.52 -15.05 -8.16
N GLU A 55 8.22 -15.31 -9.26
CA GLU A 55 9.65 -15.62 -9.25
C GLU A 55 10.53 -14.41 -8.93
N CYS A 56 10.09 -13.21 -9.33
CA CYS A 56 10.88 -11.99 -9.21
C CYS A 56 9.96 -10.80 -8.91
N VAL A 57 10.04 -10.31 -7.68
CA VAL A 57 9.36 -9.10 -7.21
C VAL A 57 10.29 -8.34 -6.28
N THR A 58 10.06 -7.04 -6.10
CA THR A 58 10.79 -6.24 -5.09
C THR A 58 9.85 -5.89 -3.95
N VAL A 59 10.16 -6.39 -2.76
CA VAL A 59 9.43 -6.12 -1.51
C VAL A 59 10.12 -4.98 -0.77
N PHE A 60 9.33 -3.99 -0.35
CA PHE A 60 9.76 -2.78 0.35
C PHE A 60 9.17 -2.74 1.75
N PHE A 61 10.02 -2.40 2.72
CA PHE A 61 9.66 -2.06 4.09
C PHE A 61 10.19 -0.66 4.42
N SER A 62 9.39 0.11 5.15
CA SER A 62 9.84 1.33 5.79
C SER A 62 9.54 1.33 7.28
N ASP A 63 10.24 2.17 8.05
CA ASP A 63 9.95 2.44 9.45
C ASP A 63 10.28 3.90 9.79
N VAL A 64 9.48 4.55 10.63
CA VAL A 64 9.74 5.94 11.04
C VAL A 64 10.65 5.92 12.27
N VAL A 65 11.86 6.47 12.10
CA VAL A 65 12.86 6.42 13.16
C VAL A 65 12.42 7.26 14.35
N SER A 66 12.44 6.62 15.52
CA SER A 66 12.07 7.23 16.81
C SER A 66 10.61 7.73 16.86
N PHE A 67 9.71 7.15 16.06
CA PHE A 67 8.29 7.51 16.08
C PHE A 67 7.68 7.43 17.48
N THR A 68 7.99 6.39 18.26
CA THR A 68 7.50 6.27 19.64
C THR A 68 7.89 7.47 20.52
N THR A 69 9.11 7.98 20.35
CA THR A 69 9.59 9.17 21.09
C THR A 69 8.86 10.43 20.63
N ILE A 70 8.68 10.62 19.33
CA ILE A 70 7.93 11.76 18.77
C ILE A 70 6.47 11.70 19.25
N ALA A 71 5.84 10.54 19.17
CA ALA A 71 4.48 10.30 19.61
C ALA A 71 4.29 10.57 21.11
N SER A 72 5.29 10.24 21.94
CA SER A 72 5.25 10.50 23.38
C SER A 72 5.28 11.99 23.76
N LYS A 73 5.77 12.86 22.87
CA LYS A 73 5.87 14.31 23.07
C LYS A 73 4.60 15.07 22.62
N GLY A 74 3.67 14.40 21.95
CA GLY A 74 2.42 14.96 21.47
C GLY A 74 1.21 14.43 22.24
N THR A 75 0.09 15.14 22.15
CA THR A 75 -1.21 14.59 22.56
C THR A 75 -1.66 13.50 21.57
N PRO A 76 -2.47 12.52 21.98
CA PRO A 76 -2.98 11.49 21.06
C PRO A 76 -3.63 12.07 19.79
N LEU A 77 -4.35 13.20 19.92
CA LEU A 77 -4.94 13.90 18.78
C LEU A 77 -3.89 14.45 17.81
N GLN A 78 -2.78 15.01 18.33
CA GLN A 78 -1.68 15.50 17.51
C GLN A 78 -0.93 14.37 16.80
N VAL A 79 -0.77 13.21 17.45
CA VAL A 79 -0.14 12.02 16.86
C VAL A 79 -0.98 11.46 15.72
N VAL A 80 -2.30 11.38 15.89
CA VAL A 80 -3.22 10.93 14.83
C VAL A 80 -3.16 11.88 13.63
N ASN A 81 -3.17 13.20 13.86
CA ASN A 81 -3.04 14.17 12.78
C ASN A 81 -1.68 14.08 12.07
N LEU A 82 -0.60 13.84 12.82
CA LEU A 82 0.74 13.63 12.26
C LEU A 82 0.76 12.40 11.33
N LEU A 83 0.22 11.26 11.79
CA LEU A 83 0.13 10.04 10.99
C LEU A 83 -0.72 10.24 9.74
N ASN A 84 -1.89 10.86 9.85
CA ASN A 84 -2.75 11.13 8.70
C ASN A 84 -2.06 11.99 7.63
N ASN A 85 -1.33 13.03 8.05
CA ASN A 85 -0.56 13.87 7.11
C ASN A 85 0.56 13.08 6.44
N LEU A 86 1.28 12.26 7.20
CA LEU A 86 2.34 11.39 6.67
C LEU A 86 1.77 10.39 5.66
N TYR A 87 0.67 9.71 6.01
CA TYR A 87 0.00 8.74 5.15
C TYR A 87 -0.55 9.35 3.88
N THR A 88 -1.09 10.57 3.95
CA THR A 88 -1.58 11.27 2.75
C THR A 88 -0.45 11.53 1.76
N ILE A 89 0.73 11.93 2.25
CA ILE A 89 1.90 12.16 1.40
C ILE A 89 2.42 10.85 0.83
N PHE A 90 2.56 9.82 1.67
CA PHE A 90 3.09 8.52 1.24
C PHE A 90 2.15 7.81 0.27
N ASP A 91 0.85 7.78 0.55
CA ASP A 91 -0.15 7.19 -0.34
C ASP A 91 -0.16 7.92 -1.70
N SER A 92 -0.04 9.25 -1.73
CA SER A 92 0.10 10.00 -2.98
C SER A 92 1.33 9.61 -3.78
N ILE A 93 2.47 9.36 -3.13
CA ILE A 93 3.70 8.94 -3.82
C ILE A 93 3.58 7.50 -4.31
N ILE A 94 2.97 6.60 -3.52
CA ILE A 94 2.73 5.21 -3.93
C ILE A 94 1.83 5.18 -5.18
N ASP A 95 0.77 5.99 -5.21
CA ASP A 95 -0.17 6.06 -6.33
C ASP A 95 0.47 6.56 -7.64
N GLU A 96 1.62 7.23 -7.58
CA GLU A 96 2.39 7.69 -8.76
C GLU A 96 3.30 6.61 -9.36
N HIS A 97 3.50 5.48 -8.67
CA HIS A 97 4.41 4.41 -9.07
C HIS A 97 3.65 3.09 -9.30
N ASP A 98 4.24 2.16 -10.07
CA ASP A 98 3.69 0.81 -10.23
C ASP A 98 4.03 -0.06 -9.01
N VAL A 99 3.40 0.28 -7.88
CA VAL A 99 3.63 -0.32 -6.56
C VAL A 99 2.29 -0.65 -5.91
N TYR A 100 2.17 -1.87 -5.40
CA TYR A 100 1.03 -2.31 -4.61
C TYR A 100 1.32 -2.16 -3.11
N LYS A 101 0.48 -1.38 -2.41
CA LYS A 101 0.47 -1.29 -0.95
C LYS A 101 -0.18 -2.55 -0.36
N VAL A 102 0.60 -3.34 0.36
CA VAL A 102 0.14 -4.61 0.95
C VAL A 102 -0.54 -4.37 2.27
N GLU A 103 0.17 -3.75 3.22
CA GLU A 103 -0.34 -3.48 4.55
C GLU A 103 0.44 -2.33 5.19
N THR A 104 -0.20 -1.63 6.12
CA THR A 104 0.43 -0.67 7.03
C THR A 104 0.67 -1.34 8.37
N ILE A 105 1.90 -1.31 8.88
CA ILE A 105 2.29 -1.96 10.14
C ILE A 105 2.68 -0.89 11.15
N GLY A 106 1.71 -0.38 11.91
CA GLY A 106 1.97 0.80 12.75
C GLY A 106 2.28 2.00 11.88
N ASP A 107 3.48 2.58 12.03
CA ASP A 107 4.06 3.70 11.27
C ASP A 107 4.89 3.26 10.04
N ALA A 108 5.02 1.95 9.82
CA ALA A 108 5.71 1.33 8.70
C ALA A 108 4.80 1.04 7.50
N TYR A 109 5.37 1.07 6.29
CA TYR A 109 4.71 0.64 5.06
C TYR A 109 5.33 -0.64 4.50
N LEU A 110 4.47 -1.61 4.16
CA LEU A 110 4.84 -2.76 3.35
C LEU A 110 4.27 -2.58 1.93
N CYS A 111 5.18 -2.44 0.98
CA CYS A 111 4.86 -2.24 -0.43
C CYS A 111 5.59 -3.27 -1.29
N VAL A 112 5.08 -3.52 -2.49
CA VAL A 112 5.69 -4.47 -3.42
C VAL A 112 5.46 -4.03 -4.86
N SER A 113 6.44 -4.26 -5.72
CA SER A 113 6.29 -4.12 -7.17
C SER A 113 6.62 -5.43 -7.88
N GLY A 114 6.03 -5.64 -9.06
CA GLY A 114 6.08 -6.92 -9.79
C GLY A 114 4.94 -7.89 -9.43
N LEU A 115 4.04 -7.47 -8.54
CA LEU A 115 2.76 -8.10 -8.26
C LEU A 115 1.74 -7.02 -7.84
N PRO A 116 0.41 -7.27 -7.98
CA PRO A 116 -0.24 -8.45 -8.54
C PRO A 116 -0.01 -8.59 -10.05
N ASN A 117 0.33 -7.49 -10.73
CA ASN A 117 0.70 -7.50 -12.14
C ASN A 117 2.22 -7.64 -12.26
N ARG A 118 2.68 -8.57 -13.09
CA ARG A 118 4.11 -8.72 -13.39
C ARG A 118 4.55 -7.60 -14.32
N ASN A 119 5.63 -6.91 -13.97
CA ASN A 119 6.18 -5.79 -14.74
C ASN A 119 7.63 -6.03 -15.22
N GLY A 120 8.03 -7.30 -15.34
CA GLY A 120 9.35 -7.66 -15.86
C GLY A 120 10.45 -7.37 -14.86
N GLN A 121 11.37 -6.45 -15.19
CA GLN A 121 12.46 -6.00 -14.32
C GLN A 121 12.25 -4.57 -13.79
N GLU A 122 11.14 -3.93 -14.18
CA GLU A 122 10.86 -2.55 -13.74
C GLU A 122 10.55 -2.47 -12.25
N HIS A 123 10.13 -3.56 -11.59
CA HIS A 123 9.82 -3.57 -10.16
C HIS A 123 10.92 -2.98 -9.26
N VAL A 124 12.20 -3.24 -9.57
CA VAL A 124 13.32 -2.70 -8.77
C VAL A 124 13.39 -1.18 -8.92
N LYS A 125 13.21 -0.68 -10.15
CA LYS A 125 13.27 0.74 -10.48
C LYS A 125 12.09 1.49 -9.87
N GLU A 126 10.88 0.93 -9.92
CA GLU A 126 9.68 1.50 -9.31
C GLU A 126 9.87 1.67 -7.80
N ILE A 127 10.30 0.61 -7.10
CA ILE A 127 10.57 0.68 -5.66
C ILE A 127 11.71 1.64 -5.32
N SER A 128 12.78 1.65 -6.12
CA SER A 128 13.91 2.56 -5.90
C SER A 128 13.49 4.03 -6.08
N SER A 129 12.69 4.32 -7.11
CA SER A 129 12.19 5.66 -7.41
C SER A 129 11.21 6.14 -6.34
N MET A 130 10.29 5.27 -5.91
CA MET A 130 9.38 5.52 -4.80
C MET A 130 10.15 5.83 -3.50
N SER A 131 11.20 5.04 -3.20
CA SER A 131 12.04 5.24 -2.02
C SER A 131 12.71 6.61 -2.01
N LEU A 132 13.24 7.05 -3.16
CA LEU A 132 13.82 8.39 -3.32
C LEU A 132 12.76 9.49 -3.14
N ALA A 133 11.56 9.30 -3.68
CA ALA A 133 10.45 10.24 -3.55
C ALA A 133 10.02 10.39 -2.07
N PHE A 134 9.92 9.29 -1.32
CA PHE A 134 9.65 9.33 0.12
C PHE A 134 10.69 10.17 0.86
N MET A 135 11.98 9.90 0.67
CA MET A 135 13.03 10.65 1.35
C MET A 135 12.98 12.15 1.01
N LYS A 136 12.76 12.50 -0.26
CA LYS A 136 12.62 13.89 -0.69
C LYS A 136 11.42 14.58 -0.05
N SER A 137 10.29 13.87 0.08
CA SER A 137 9.07 14.42 0.70
C SER A 137 9.27 14.76 2.18
N LEU A 138 10.13 13.99 2.88
CA LEU A 138 10.38 14.17 4.30
C LEU A 138 11.30 15.35 4.62
N LEU A 139 12.17 15.76 3.70
CA LEU A 139 13.03 16.94 3.88
C LEU A 139 12.21 18.22 4.16
N GLY A 140 11.06 18.35 3.48
CA GLY A 140 10.12 19.46 3.63
C GLY A 140 9.08 19.23 4.72
N PHE A 141 9.02 18.04 5.31
CA PHE A 141 8.00 17.71 6.30
C PHE A 141 8.30 18.41 7.63
N ARG A 142 7.27 19.00 8.23
CA ARG A 142 7.35 19.68 9.51
C ARG A 142 6.23 19.21 10.41
N ILE A 143 6.58 18.89 11.65
CA ILE A 143 5.62 18.47 12.66
C ILE A 143 5.10 19.74 13.34
N PRO A 144 3.82 20.13 13.19
CA PRO A 144 3.34 21.43 13.66
C PRO A 144 3.51 21.64 15.18
N HIS A 145 3.40 20.56 15.95
CA HIS A 145 3.56 20.58 17.40
C HIS A 145 5.00 20.38 17.88
N LEU A 146 5.93 20.00 16.98
CA LEU A 146 7.34 19.75 17.25
C LEU A 146 8.21 20.29 16.09
N PRO A 147 8.31 21.63 15.93
CA PRO A 147 8.93 22.24 14.74
C PRO A 147 10.43 21.97 14.61
N ASN A 148 11.10 21.58 15.71
CA ASN A 148 12.53 21.27 15.74
C ASN A 148 12.82 19.78 15.51
N GLU A 149 11.80 18.92 15.53
CA GLU A 149 11.97 17.49 15.29
C GLU A 149 11.93 17.21 13.78
N ILE A 150 12.87 16.39 13.33
CA ILE A 150 12.96 15.97 11.93
C ILE A 150 12.52 14.50 11.87
N LEU A 151 11.53 14.22 11.03
CA LEU A 151 11.08 12.86 10.80
C LEU A 151 12.04 12.18 9.81
N ASN A 152 12.68 11.11 10.25
CA ASN A 152 13.57 10.32 9.42
C ASN A 152 12.92 8.97 9.14
N LEU A 153 13.17 8.43 7.95
CA LEU A 153 12.67 7.14 7.52
C LEU A 153 13.83 6.17 7.38
N ARG A 154 13.60 4.94 7.82
CA ARG A 154 14.42 3.79 7.49
C ARG A 154 13.74 3.04 6.35
N ILE A 155 14.51 2.65 5.35
CA ILE A 155 14.00 1.94 4.18
C ILE A 155 14.85 0.69 3.99
N GLY A 156 14.22 -0.44 3.74
CA GLY A 156 14.87 -1.65 3.26
C GLY A 156 14.01 -2.33 2.20
N PHE A 157 14.62 -2.78 1.12
CA PHE A 157 13.91 -3.55 0.11
C PHE A 157 14.79 -4.66 -0.45
N HIS A 158 14.16 -5.78 -0.82
CA HIS A 158 14.83 -6.93 -1.38
C HIS A 158 14.06 -7.50 -2.56
N THR A 159 14.81 -8.00 -3.55
CA THR A 159 14.25 -8.63 -4.74
C THR A 159 14.41 -10.13 -4.65
N GLY A 160 13.33 -10.86 -4.92
CA GLY A 160 13.34 -12.32 -4.92
C GLY A 160 11.96 -12.90 -5.18
N SER A 161 11.84 -14.22 -5.01
CA SER A 161 10.57 -14.92 -5.21
C SER A 161 9.66 -14.78 -3.99
N VAL A 162 8.35 -14.69 -4.22
CA VAL A 162 7.32 -14.71 -3.18
C VAL A 162 6.14 -15.55 -3.61
N VAL A 163 5.35 -16.01 -2.65
CA VAL A 163 4.01 -16.56 -2.89
C VAL A 163 3.00 -15.55 -2.36
N ALA A 164 2.05 -15.16 -3.19
CA ALA A 164 0.97 -14.25 -2.81
C ALA A 164 -0.37 -14.99 -2.80
N GLY A 165 -1.26 -14.65 -1.88
CA GLY A 165 -2.57 -15.30 -1.78
C GLY A 165 -3.52 -14.57 -0.85
N VAL A 166 -4.80 -14.95 -0.89
CA VAL A 166 -5.81 -14.38 0.00
C VAL A 166 -5.94 -15.25 1.25
N VAL A 167 -5.81 -14.62 2.42
CA VAL A 167 -5.98 -15.28 3.72
C VAL A 167 -7.20 -14.69 4.43
N GLY A 168 -8.02 -15.57 5.02
CA GLY A 168 -9.21 -15.21 5.78
C GLY A 168 -10.50 -15.26 4.95
N LEU A 169 -11.56 -15.81 5.54
CA LEU A 169 -12.89 -15.93 4.90
C LEU A 169 -13.76 -14.70 5.16
N SER A 170 -13.81 -14.21 6.40
CA SER A 170 -14.64 -13.06 6.78
C SER A 170 -13.98 -11.70 6.53
N MET A 171 -12.65 -11.66 6.58
CA MET A 171 -11.84 -10.46 6.28
C MET A 171 -10.67 -10.88 5.38
N PRO A 172 -10.91 -10.99 4.06
CA PRO A 172 -9.88 -11.41 3.12
C PRO A 172 -8.75 -10.39 3.07
N ARG A 173 -7.52 -10.85 3.24
CA ARG A 173 -6.30 -10.05 3.11
C ARG A 173 -5.40 -10.65 2.05
N TYR A 174 -4.87 -9.80 1.17
CA TYR A 174 -3.88 -10.23 0.20
C TYR A 174 -2.49 -10.22 0.86
N CYS A 175 -1.97 -11.40 1.16
CA CYS A 175 -0.75 -11.59 1.95
C CYS A 175 0.40 -12.11 1.09
N LEU A 176 1.62 -11.76 1.49
CA LEU A 176 2.86 -12.20 0.88
C LEU A 176 3.61 -13.16 1.81
N PHE A 177 4.13 -14.24 1.25
CA PHE A 177 4.90 -15.26 1.96
C PHE A 177 6.20 -15.57 1.23
N GLY A 178 7.24 -15.88 1.99
CA GLY A 178 8.53 -16.31 1.46
C GLY A 178 9.70 -15.60 2.14
N ASP A 179 10.90 -16.17 1.95
CA ASP A 179 12.13 -15.66 2.56
C ASP A 179 12.48 -14.24 2.09
N THR A 180 12.06 -13.85 0.89
CA THR A 180 12.23 -12.49 0.37
C THR A 180 11.57 -11.45 1.27
N VAL A 181 10.37 -11.73 1.81
CA VAL A 181 9.65 -10.82 2.72
C VAL A 181 10.43 -10.66 4.04
N ASN A 182 10.86 -11.78 4.62
CA ASN A 182 11.67 -11.77 5.85
C ASN A 182 13.01 -11.06 5.65
N THR A 183 13.64 -11.24 4.49
CA THR A 183 14.92 -10.61 4.15
C THR A 183 14.75 -9.10 3.98
N ALA A 184 13.72 -8.65 3.26
CA ALA A 184 13.40 -7.22 3.12
C ALA A 184 13.13 -6.56 4.49
N SER A 185 12.36 -7.22 5.36
CA SER A 185 12.15 -6.75 6.73
C SER A 185 13.45 -6.65 7.52
N ARG A 186 14.36 -7.63 7.42
CA ARG A 186 15.69 -7.54 8.06
C ARG A 186 16.57 -6.46 7.47
N MET A 187 16.44 -6.16 6.18
CA MET A 187 17.18 -5.06 5.54
C MET A 187 16.72 -3.71 6.08
N GLU A 188 15.42 -3.55 6.32
CA GLU A 188 14.89 -2.39 7.03
C GLU A 188 15.45 -2.37 8.45
N SER A 189 15.25 -3.41 9.25
CA SER A 189 15.55 -3.34 10.69
C SER A 189 17.05 -3.22 10.99
N ASN A 190 17.93 -3.78 10.14
CA ASN A 190 19.39 -3.63 10.24
C ASN A 190 19.94 -2.42 9.46
N GLY A 191 19.10 -1.71 8.70
CA GLY A 191 19.49 -0.54 7.94
C GLY A 191 19.94 0.59 8.87
N LYS A 192 20.95 1.36 8.43
CA LYS A 192 21.27 2.64 9.07
C LYS A 192 20.17 3.63 8.78
N GLN A 193 19.88 4.51 9.74
CA GLN A 193 18.96 5.62 9.54
C GLN A 193 19.46 6.51 8.40
N VAL A 194 18.57 6.83 7.45
CA VAL A 194 18.90 7.80 6.40
C VAL A 194 18.83 9.20 7.02
N CYS A 195 19.98 9.82 7.27
CA CYS A 195 20.08 11.16 7.80
C CYS A 195 20.47 12.14 6.68
N ASN A 196 19.50 12.89 6.12
CA ASN A 196 19.60 14.13 5.30
C ASN A 196 20.67 14.27 4.18
N GLU A 197 21.59 13.34 4.03
CA GLU A 197 22.55 13.17 2.96
C GLU A 197 22.22 11.82 2.31
N VAL A 198 21.92 11.86 1.01
CA VAL A 198 21.74 10.66 0.21
C VAL A 198 23.11 10.04 0.01
N ASP A 199 23.63 9.41 1.06
CA ASP A 199 24.79 8.55 0.93
C ASP A 199 24.32 7.25 0.26
N CYS A 200 24.93 6.92 -0.88
CA CYS A 200 24.62 5.70 -1.62
C CYS A 200 24.81 4.42 -0.78
N GLU A 201 25.49 4.51 0.38
CA GLU A 201 25.64 3.44 1.36
C GLU A 201 24.39 3.16 2.22
N ASN A 202 23.39 4.05 2.21
CA ASN A 202 22.17 3.91 3.03
C ASN A 202 21.06 3.11 2.33
N PHE A 203 21.21 2.80 1.04
CA PHE A 203 20.41 1.81 0.34
C PHE A 203 21.15 0.47 0.39
N TYR A 204 20.77 -0.42 1.31
CA TYR A 204 21.32 -1.79 1.33
C TYR A 204 20.72 -2.61 0.19
N VAL A 205 21.19 -2.37 -1.04
CA VAL A 205 21.00 -3.28 -2.16
C VAL A 205 22.04 -4.38 -2.01
N TYR A 206 21.73 -5.46 -1.29
CA TYR A 206 22.58 -6.64 -1.35
C TYR A 206 22.51 -7.21 -2.76
N PRO A 207 23.66 -7.44 -3.43
CA PRO A 207 23.67 -8.06 -4.74
C PRO A 207 23.04 -9.45 -4.63
N ILE A 208 22.08 -9.71 -5.52
CA ILE A 208 21.53 -11.03 -5.78
C ILE A 208 22.72 -11.92 -6.18
N LYS A 209 22.94 -13.02 -5.46
CA LYS A 209 23.93 -14.04 -5.85
C LYS A 209 23.45 -14.80 -7.07
#